data_AF-A0A376U4Y6-F1
#
_entry.id   AF-A0A376U4Y6-F1
#
_cell.length_a   1.000
_cell.length_b   1.000
_cell.length_c   1.000
_cell.angle_alpha   90.00
_cell.angle_beta   90.00
_cell.angle_gamma   90.00
#
_symmetry.space_group_name_H-M   'P 1'
#
loop_
_entity.id
_entity.type
_entity.pdbx_description
1 polymer ?
#
loop_
_entity_poly.entity_id
_entity_poly.type
_entity_poly.pdbx_seq_one_letter_code
_entity_poly.pdbx_strand_id
1 'polypeptide(L)'
;MQAIDNPDRALVSEMLRMDKYIDMLIPRGGAGLHKLCREQSTIPVITGGIGVCHIYVDESVEIAGSIKSDRQRENSASEHM
;
A
#
# COMPACT_ATOMS: atom_id res chain seq x y z
N MET A 1 -15.97 14.10 -7.67
CA MET A 1 -14.69 13.43 -7.42
C MET A 1 -13.60 14.29 -8.04
N GLN A 2 -12.54 14.62 -7.30
CA GLN A 2 -11.38 15.31 -7.88
C GLN A 2 -10.33 14.26 -8.19
N ALA A 3 -9.87 14.22 -9.44
CA ALA A 3 -8.87 13.27 -9.92
C ALA A 3 -7.95 14.00 -10.90
N ILE A 4 -6.70 13.55 -10.96
CA ILE A 4 -5.75 13.98 -11.98
C ILE A 4 -5.92 13.02 -13.16
N ASP A 5 -6.32 13.54 -14.32
CA ASP A 5 -6.59 12.79 -15.55
C ASP A 5 -5.37 12.70 -16.48
N ASN A 6 -4.38 13.57 -16.29
CA ASN A 6 -3.11 13.53 -16.99
C ASN A 6 -2.15 12.52 -16.34
N PRO A 7 -1.63 11.51 -17.07
CA PRO A 7 -0.75 10.47 -16.53
C PRO A 7 0.71 10.91 -16.32
N ASP A 8 1.07 12.16 -16.63
CA ASP A 8 2.44 12.67 -16.47
C ASP A 8 2.89 12.63 -15.00
N ARG A 9 4.01 11.95 -14.74
CA ARG A 9 4.60 11.82 -13.40
C ARG A 9 5.18 13.13 -12.87
N ALA A 10 5.44 14.11 -13.73
CA ALA A 10 5.85 15.44 -13.30
C ALA A 10 4.83 16.07 -12.34
N LEU A 11 3.53 15.85 -12.60
CA LEU A 11 2.43 16.37 -11.77
C LEU A 11 2.46 15.82 -10.35
N VAL A 12 2.89 14.57 -10.16
CA VAL A 12 3.08 14.00 -8.81
C VAL A 12 4.14 14.79 -8.06
N SER A 13 5.26 15.11 -8.71
CA SER A 13 6.36 15.87 -8.11
C SER A 13 5.96 17.29 -7.71
N GLU A 14 5.07 17.92 -8.48
CA GLU A 14 4.49 19.21 -8.13
C GLU A 14 3.52 19.08 -6.94
N MET A 15 2.62 18.10 -6.97
CA MET A 15 1.64 17.85 -5.91
C MET A 15 2.30 17.59 -4.55
N LEU A 16 3.43 16.89 -4.51
CA LEU A 16 4.19 16.65 -3.28
C LEU A 16 4.67 17.94 -2.58
N ARG A 17 4.61 19.10 -3.25
CA ARG A 17 5.01 20.41 -2.73
C ARG A 17 3.83 21.38 -2.50
N MET A 18 2.60 20.88 -2.53
CA MET A 18 1.38 21.69 -2.39
C MET A 18 0.90 21.79 -0.93
N ASP A 19 1.79 21.96 0.04
CA ASP A 19 1.47 22.04 1.48
C ASP A 19 0.58 23.23 1.86
N LYS A 20 0.41 24.21 0.97
CA LYS A 20 -0.59 25.28 1.11
C LYS A 20 -2.03 24.82 0.89
N TYR A 21 -2.23 23.68 0.24
CA TYR A 21 -3.53 23.17 -0.20
C TYR A 21 -3.83 21.76 0.27
N ILE A 22 -2.81 20.98 0.63
CA ILE A 22 -2.91 19.59 1.03
C ILE A 22 -2.22 19.42 2.38
N ASP A 23 -3.00 19.09 3.41
CA ASP A 23 -2.49 18.95 4.77
C ASP A 23 -1.79 17.60 5.04
N MET A 24 -2.11 16.57 4.24
CA MET A 24 -1.62 15.20 4.46
C MET A 24 -1.61 14.38 3.17
N LEU A 25 -0.58 13.54 3.04
CA LEU A 25 -0.42 12.56 1.97
C LEU A 25 -0.47 11.12 2.50
N ILE A 26 -1.29 10.26 1.87
CA ILE A 26 -1.35 8.81 2.14
C ILE A 26 -0.99 8.05 0.86
N PRO A 27 0.30 7.78 0.60
CA PRO A 27 0.70 7.04 -0.58
C PRO A 27 0.34 5.56 -0.42
N ARG A 28 -0.17 4.98 -1.50
CA ARG A 28 -0.49 3.54 -1.59
C ARG A 28 0.28 2.96 -2.76
N GLY A 29 1.26 2.11 -2.47
CA GLY A 29 2.11 1.50 -3.47
C GLY A 29 3.33 0.83 -2.84
N GLY A 30 4.34 0.54 -3.66
CA GLY A 30 5.56 -0.12 -3.21
C GLY A 30 6.52 0.79 -2.43
N ALA A 31 7.59 0.19 -1.92
CA ALA A 31 8.63 0.87 -1.14
C ALA A 31 9.25 2.09 -1.86
N GLY A 32 9.41 2.02 -3.19
CA GLY A 32 9.92 3.13 -3.99
C GLY A 32 9.03 4.38 -3.92
N LEU A 33 7.71 4.21 -3.97
CA LEU A 33 6.77 5.33 -3.83
C LEU A 33 6.81 5.91 -2.43
N HIS A 34 6.83 5.04 -1.40
CA HIS A 34 6.95 5.49 -0.01
C HIS A 34 8.23 6.30 0.21
N LYS A 35 9.36 5.86 -0.37
CA LYS A 35 10.64 6.56 -0.30
C LYS A 35 10.56 7.92 -1.01
N LEU A 36 10.06 7.95 -2.25
CA LEU A 36 9.87 9.17 -3.03
C LEU A 36 9.07 10.22 -2.24
N CYS A 37 7.92 9.84 -1.70
CA CYS A 37 7.06 10.74 -0.95
C CYS A 37 7.74 11.25 0.32
N ARG A 38 8.42 10.37 1.07
CA ARG A 38 9.15 10.78 2.29
C ARG A 38 10.29 11.76 2.01
N GLU A 39 11.02 11.55 0.93
CA GLU A 39 12.22 12.35 0.62
C GLU A 39 11.90 13.67 -0.06
N GLN A 40 10.81 13.74 -0.85
CA GLN A 40 10.54 14.90 -1.71
C GLN A 40 9.35 15.76 -1.28
N SER A 41 8.47 15.24 -0.41
CA SER A 41 7.25 15.98 -0.05
C SER A 41 7.49 17.01 1.04
N THR A 42 6.91 18.19 0.86
CA THR A 42 6.77 19.19 1.94
C THR A 42 5.52 18.93 2.79
N ILE A 43 4.60 18.09 2.30
CA ILE A 43 3.37 17.68 2.97
C ILE A 43 3.69 16.53 3.94
N PRO A 44 3.13 16.53 5.17
CA PRO A 44 3.23 15.38 6.07
C PRO A 44 2.76 14.07 5.42
N VAL A 45 3.61 13.04 5.43
CA VAL A 45 3.34 11.74 4.81
C VAL A 45 3.06 10.65 5.84
N ILE A 46 1.90 10.01 5.75
CA ILE A 46 1.60 8.77 6.50
C ILE A 46 1.76 7.58 5.56
N THR A 47 2.72 6.72 5.82
CA THR A 47 2.79 5.40 5.17
C THR A 47 2.57 4.30 6.19
N GLY A 48 2.03 3.18 5.71
CA GLY A 48 2.07 1.94 6.47
C GLY A 48 3.51 1.46 6.68
N GLY A 49 3.69 0.67 7.74
CA GLY A 49 4.88 -0.16 7.93
C GLY A 49 4.73 -1.52 7.24
N ILE A 50 5.67 -2.42 7.51
CA ILE A 50 5.58 -3.82 7.09
C ILE A 50 4.59 -4.52 8.03
N GLY A 51 3.53 -5.08 7.48
CA GLY A 51 2.62 -5.95 8.21
C GLY A 51 3.08 -7.39 8.08
N VAL A 52 3.58 -7.99 9.15
CA VAL A 52 3.70 -9.45 9.23
C VAL A 52 2.37 -9.97 9.73
N CYS A 53 1.67 -10.71 8.88
CA CYS A 53 0.43 -11.37 9.26
C CYS A 53 0.77 -12.73 9.86
N HIS A 54 0.32 -12.97 11.09
CA HIS A 54 0.45 -14.26 11.75
C HIS A 54 -0.89 -14.98 11.71
N ILE A 55 -0.83 -16.27 11.42
CA ILE A 55 -2.00 -17.17 11.46
C ILE A 55 -1.74 -18.16 12.58
N TYR A 56 -2.67 -18.24 13.53
CA TYR A 56 -2.68 -19.24 14.59
C TYR A 56 -3.73 -20.30 14.25
N VAL A 57 -3.34 -21.57 14.32
CA VAL A 57 -4.23 -22.72 14.11
C VAL A 57 -4.37 -23.44 15.44
N ASP A 58 -5.59 -23.49 15.96
CA ASP A 58 -5.93 -24.17 17.20
C ASP A 58 -5.84 -25.70 17.05
N GLU A 59 -5.53 -26.41 18.15
CA GLU A 59 -5.35 -27.87 18.14
C GLU A 59 -6.63 -28.65 17.77
N SER A 60 -7.80 -28.06 17.97
CA SER A 60 -9.09 -28.66 17.63
C SER A 60 -9.44 -28.59 16.14
N VAL A 61 -8.58 -27.97 15.32
CA VAL A 61 -8.84 -27.75 13.89
C VAL A 61 -8.55 -28.99 13.06
N GLU A 62 -9.58 -29.45 12.34
CA GLU A 62 -9.44 -30.41 11.25
C GLU A 62 -8.70 -29.79 10.05
N ILE A 63 -7.44 -30.19 9.88
CA ILE A 63 -6.45 -29.55 9.01
C ILE A 63 -6.90 -29.53 7.53
N ALA A 64 -7.65 -30.52 7.05
CA ALA A 64 -7.94 -30.68 5.61
C ALA A 64 -8.72 -29.49 4.97
N GLY A 65 -9.49 -28.74 5.76
CA GLY A 65 -10.21 -27.53 5.31
C GLY A 65 -9.41 -26.24 5.51
N SER A 66 -8.68 -26.13 6.61
CA SER A 66 -8.08 -24.87 7.08
C SER A 66 -6.86 -24.42 6.26
N ILE A 67 -6.01 -25.36 5.82
CA ILE A 67 -4.83 -25.02 4.98
C ILE A 67 -5.18 -24.74 3.51
N LYS A 68 -6.37 -25.13 3.03
CA LYS A 68 -6.78 -24.89 1.64
C LYS A 68 -7.16 -23.42 1.40
N SER A 69 -7.78 -22.75 2.38
CA SER A 69 -8.19 -21.35 2.23
C SER A 69 -7.01 -20.37 2.21
N ASP A 70 -5.94 -20.66 2.97
CA ASP A 70 -4.79 -19.76 3.05
C ASP A 70 -3.90 -19.83 1.81
N ARG A 71 -3.61 -21.03 1.29
CA ARG A 71 -2.82 -21.19 0.04
C ARG A 71 -3.48 -20.55 -1.19
N GLN A 72 -4.81 -20.53 -1.25
CA GLN A 72 -5.54 -19.92 -2.37
C GLN A 72 -5.37 -18.39 -2.38
N ARG A 73 -5.24 -17.75 -1.21
CA ARG A 73 -5.02 -16.30 -1.10
C ARG A 73 -3.61 -15.90 -1.51
N GLU A 74 -2.59 -16.69 -1.17
CA GLU A 74 -1.19 -16.43 -1.60
C GLU A 74 -1.03 -16.50 -3.12
N ASN A 75 -1.65 -17.48 -3.79
CA ASN A 75 -1.57 -17.60 -5.25
C ASN A 75 -2.27 -16.44 -5.98
N SER A 76 -3.38 -15.90 -5.44
CA SER A 76 -4.09 -14.77 -6.05
C SER A 76 -3.35 -13.43 -5.97
N ALA A 77 -2.42 -13.28 -5.01
CA ALA A 77 -1.62 -12.06 -4.84
C ALA A 77 -0.44 -11.98 -5.82
N SER A 78 -0.03 -13.11 -6.42
CA SER A 78 1.10 -13.15 -7.36
C SER A 78 0.68 -12.98 -8.83
N GLU A 79 -0.61 -13.05 -9.16
CA GLU A 79 -1.13 -12.87 -10.53
C GLU A 79 -1.52 -11.42 -10.87
N HIS A 80 -1.37 -10.47 -9.93
CA HIS A 80 -1.72 -9.06 -10.10
C HIS A 80 -0.52 -8.10 -10.06
N MET A 81 0.69 -8.58 -10.39
CA MET A 81 1.87 -7.75 -10.65
C MET A 81 2.37 -7.96 -12.07
#